data_AF-A0A1M3BFG3-F1
#
_entry.id   AF-A0A1M3BFG3-F1
#
_cell.length_a   1.000
_cell.length_b   1.000
_cell.length_c   1.000
_cell.angle_alpha   90.00
_cell.angle_beta   90.00
_cell.angle_gamma   90.00
#
_symmetry.space_group_name_H-M   'P 1'
#
loop_
_entity.id
_entity.type
_entity.pdbx_description
1 polymer ?
#
loop_
_entity_poly.entity_id
_entity_poly.type
_entity_poly.pdbx_seq_one_letter_code
_entity_poly.pdbx_strand_id
1 'polypeptide(L)'
;RLDYQGGARLEARTPGCDRVRNLRNDAAIIAQLVDTDAKDPLRNLRVYEHEPDGTFRKAFLDRLGGMTTLRFMDWMSTNNSPKRHWDDRPRLDVFGQAELGAPLEYMVELCNLLQLRPWFNMPHLADDEYVRRFAEGVRDTLAPSLPVYVEYSNEVWNTLFDQASYAREQGLKLGLSSNDYEAQLLYYARRTTEILSIWEEVFGKDRDRVIGVYAAHSANIWTSTTILSSEGVGDHADVLAIAPYFGAGLGSPERAEAVSGWSTDMVFEALSGEVAGENRSLIRAQADVARQHGLKLVAYEGGQHLVGHGGAENNDKLTALFIAANRDPRMGVLYVDHLRNWWEAGGDVYALFSSMSEPSKWGSWGLQEYEGDAHAKWEAVRSFLR
;
A
#
# COMPACT_ATOMS: atom_id res chain seq x y z
N ARG A 1 31.91 -16.11 11.41
CA ARG A 1 32.74 -15.06 10.76
C ARG A 1 32.01 -14.52 9.53
N LEU A 2 31.77 -13.21 9.50
CA LEU A 2 31.30 -12.51 8.31
C LEU A 2 32.48 -11.92 7.52
N ASP A 3 32.32 -11.81 6.22
CA ASP A 3 33.18 -11.01 5.34
C ASP A 3 32.33 -9.95 4.63
N TYR A 4 32.96 -8.84 4.24
CA TYR A 4 32.27 -7.67 3.70
C TYR A 4 32.89 -7.24 2.37
N GLN A 5 32.06 -7.14 1.33
CA GLN A 5 32.50 -6.86 -0.03
C GLN A 5 31.49 -5.99 -0.80
N GLY A 6 31.84 -5.65 -2.06
CA GLY A 6 31.04 -4.76 -2.90
C GLY A 6 31.16 -3.31 -2.43
N GLY A 7 30.06 -2.76 -1.91
CA GLY A 7 30.00 -1.41 -1.34
C GLY A 7 30.44 -1.33 0.13
N ALA A 8 30.95 -2.42 0.70
CA ALA A 8 31.32 -2.50 2.11
C ALA A 8 32.77 -2.94 2.32
N ARG A 9 33.39 -2.42 3.38
CA ARG A 9 34.70 -2.87 3.87
C ARG A 9 34.70 -2.95 5.40
N LEU A 10 35.12 -4.09 5.95
CA LEU A 10 35.33 -4.23 7.39
C LEU A 10 36.41 -3.26 7.87
N GLU A 11 36.13 -2.47 8.91
CA GLU A 11 37.09 -1.58 9.55
C GLU A 11 37.61 -2.13 10.87
N ALA A 12 36.71 -2.65 11.68
CA ALA A 12 37.03 -3.20 12.99
C ALA A 12 36.08 -4.34 13.33
N ARG A 13 36.58 -5.35 14.02
CA ARG A 13 35.80 -6.44 14.59
C ARG A 13 36.06 -6.50 16.08
N THR A 14 34.99 -6.49 16.85
CA THR A 14 34.98 -6.64 18.32
C THR A 14 33.97 -7.72 18.70
N PRO A 15 33.99 -8.26 19.94
CA PRO A 15 33.01 -9.26 20.36
C PRO A 15 31.58 -8.75 20.15
N GLY A 16 30.83 -9.40 19.25
CA GLY A 16 29.43 -9.08 18.94
C GLY A 16 29.20 -7.87 18.02
N CYS A 17 30.25 -7.21 17.51
CA CYS A 17 30.09 -6.01 16.67
C CYS A 17 31.18 -5.90 15.59
N ASP A 18 30.73 -5.78 14.35
CA ASP A 18 31.57 -5.45 13.19
C ASP A 18 31.26 -4.01 12.75
N ARG A 19 32.29 -3.17 12.70
CA ARG A 19 32.22 -1.83 12.11
C ARG A 19 32.58 -1.92 10.64
N VAL A 20 31.64 -1.51 9.79
CA VAL A 20 31.74 -1.66 8.34
C VAL A 20 31.66 -0.27 7.71
N ARG A 21 32.66 0.07 6.89
CA ARG A 21 32.63 1.29 6.08
C ARG A 21 31.76 1.06 4.87
N ASN A 22 30.72 1.89 4.71
CA ASN A 22 30.06 2.10 3.43
C ASN A 22 31.02 2.88 2.51
N LEU A 23 31.42 2.26 1.39
CA LEU A 23 32.37 2.83 0.43
C LEU A 23 31.75 3.89 -0.48
N ARG A 24 30.43 4.10 -0.41
CA ARG A 24 29.67 5.08 -1.20
C ARG A 24 29.93 4.93 -2.71
N ASN A 25 29.98 3.70 -3.18
CA ASN A 25 29.98 3.36 -4.60
C ASN A 25 28.63 2.72 -4.97
N ASP A 26 28.43 2.41 -6.25
CA ASP A 26 27.17 1.87 -6.75
C ASP A 26 26.99 0.37 -6.47
N ALA A 27 27.93 -0.28 -5.76
CA ALA A 27 27.85 -1.69 -5.44
C ALA A 27 27.03 -1.92 -4.16
N ALA A 28 26.26 -3.01 -4.12
CA ALA A 28 25.55 -3.42 -2.92
C ALA A 28 26.50 -3.66 -1.74
N ILE A 29 26.05 -3.32 -0.53
CA ILE A 29 26.70 -3.76 0.71
C ILE A 29 26.42 -5.25 0.88
N ILE A 30 27.47 -6.07 0.76
CA ILE A 30 27.35 -7.52 0.89
C ILE A 30 28.06 -7.96 2.16
N ALA A 31 27.31 -8.60 3.05
CA ALA A 31 27.84 -9.33 4.21
C ALA A 31 27.70 -10.84 3.94
N GLN A 32 28.83 -11.54 3.78
CA GLN A 32 28.86 -12.96 3.49
C GLN A 32 29.22 -13.77 4.74
N LEU A 33 28.41 -14.78 5.06
CA LEU A 33 28.77 -15.78 6.07
C LEU A 33 29.83 -16.73 5.48
N VAL A 34 31.06 -16.63 5.98
CA VAL A 34 32.19 -17.45 5.49
C VAL A 34 32.44 -18.67 6.37
N ASP A 35 32.15 -18.56 7.66
CA ASP A 35 32.38 -19.63 8.64
C ASP A 35 31.46 -19.42 9.85
N THR A 36 31.07 -20.49 10.57
CA THR A 36 30.32 -20.38 11.83
C THR A 36 30.53 -21.63 12.69
N ASP A 37 30.55 -21.49 14.01
CA ASP A 37 30.54 -22.65 14.90
C ASP A 37 29.16 -23.33 14.79
N ALA A 38 29.14 -24.64 14.49
CA ALA A 38 27.90 -25.41 14.41
C ALA A 38 27.20 -25.56 15.77
N LYS A 39 27.94 -25.47 16.89
CA LYS A 39 27.40 -25.50 18.26
C LYS A 39 26.99 -24.13 18.77
N ASP A 40 27.52 -23.06 18.18
CA ASP A 40 27.20 -21.68 18.50
C ASP A 40 27.08 -20.84 17.21
N PRO A 41 26.04 -21.07 16.40
CA PRO A 41 25.93 -20.41 15.12
C PRO A 41 25.67 -18.91 15.28
N LEU A 42 26.17 -18.11 14.32
CA LEU A 42 25.82 -16.70 14.22
C LEU A 42 24.29 -16.56 14.13
N ARG A 43 23.74 -15.74 15.02
CA ARG A 43 22.31 -15.50 15.19
C ARG A 43 22.08 -14.05 15.61
N ASN A 44 20.85 -13.56 15.47
CA ASN A 44 20.47 -12.19 15.86
C ASN A 44 21.37 -11.12 15.21
N LEU A 45 21.65 -11.28 13.91
CA LEU A 45 22.41 -10.31 13.14
C LEU A 45 21.53 -9.08 12.86
N ARG A 46 22.04 -7.91 13.24
CA ARG A 46 21.36 -6.63 13.05
C ARG A 46 22.31 -5.68 12.32
N VAL A 47 21.78 -4.95 11.35
CA VAL A 47 22.55 -3.98 10.56
C VAL A 47 22.00 -2.60 10.86
N TYR A 48 22.87 -1.71 11.28
CA TYR A 48 22.53 -0.32 11.60
C TYR A 48 23.50 0.63 10.89
N GLU A 49 22.99 1.76 10.43
CA GLU A 49 23.82 2.83 9.86
C GLU A 49 24.61 3.56 10.96
N HIS A 50 23.99 3.74 12.12
CA HIS A 50 24.53 4.33 13.34
C HIS A 50 24.03 3.52 14.55
N GLU A 51 24.58 3.74 15.75
CA GLU A 51 24.06 3.10 16.96
C GLU A 51 22.53 3.30 17.07
N PRO A 52 21.74 2.22 17.24
CA PRO A 52 20.29 2.30 17.18
C PRO A 52 19.71 3.02 18.39
N ASP A 53 18.78 3.94 18.15
CA ASP A 53 17.91 4.55 19.16
C ASP A 53 16.46 4.07 18.92
N GLY A 54 16.23 2.78 19.16
CA GLY A 54 14.95 2.09 18.88
C GLY A 54 14.94 1.25 17.60
N THR A 55 13.77 0.72 17.25
CA THR A 55 13.56 -0.17 16.10
C THR A 55 13.63 0.57 14.77
N PHE A 56 13.07 1.79 14.71
CA PHE A 56 12.99 2.59 13.50
C PHE A 56 13.99 3.74 13.51
N ARG A 57 14.58 4.04 12.35
CA ARG A 57 15.48 5.20 12.19
C ARG A 57 14.70 6.50 12.38
N LYS A 58 15.30 7.48 13.06
CA LYS A 58 14.69 8.80 13.29
C LYS A 58 14.24 9.48 12.00
N ALA A 59 15.05 9.47 10.94
CA ALA A 59 14.69 10.10 9.66
C ALA A 59 13.45 9.47 9.01
N PHE A 60 13.25 8.16 9.19
CA PHE A 60 12.04 7.46 8.75
C PHE A 60 10.82 7.92 9.56
N LEU A 61 10.94 8.01 10.89
CA LEU A 61 9.89 8.49 11.78
C LEU A 61 9.51 9.95 11.48
N ASP A 62 10.50 10.83 11.33
CA ASP A 62 10.31 12.25 11.05
C ASP A 62 9.55 12.48 9.73
N ARG A 63 9.82 11.65 8.69
CA ARG A 63 9.13 11.73 7.40
C ARG A 63 7.64 11.40 7.51
N LEU A 64 7.28 10.48 8.40
CA LEU A 64 5.89 10.10 8.63
C LEU A 64 5.15 11.10 9.53
N GLY A 65 5.86 12.10 10.09
CA GLY A 65 5.26 13.15 10.90
C GLY A 65 4.16 13.91 10.15
N GLY A 66 3.01 14.11 10.80
CA GLY A 66 1.84 14.78 10.24
C GLY A 66 0.90 13.86 9.46
N MET A 67 1.32 12.64 9.12
CA MET A 67 0.39 11.62 8.64
C MET A 67 -0.57 11.19 9.75
N THR A 68 -1.68 10.56 9.37
CA THR A 68 -2.69 10.08 10.35
C THR A 68 -3.02 8.60 10.20
N THR A 69 -2.63 7.98 9.09
CA THR A 69 -2.95 6.58 8.75
C THR A 69 -1.80 5.97 7.96
N LEU A 70 -1.50 4.69 8.23
CA LEU A 70 -0.61 3.88 7.40
C LEU A 70 -1.34 2.64 6.91
N ARG A 71 -1.42 2.48 5.58
CA ARG A 71 -1.87 1.23 4.97
C ARG A 71 -0.67 0.33 4.72
N PHE A 72 -0.71 -0.88 5.27
CA PHE A 72 0.42 -1.79 5.30
C PHE A 72 0.40 -2.83 4.17
N MET A 73 -0.38 -2.62 3.10
CA MET A 73 -0.59 -3.58 2.00
C MET A 73 0.72 -4.24 1.51
N ASP A 74 1.76 -3.44 1.21
CA ASP A 74 3.07 -3.95 0.77
C ASP A 74 3.87 -4.61 1.88
N TRP A 75 3.87 -4.02 3.08
CA TRP A 75 4.53 -4.60 4.26
C TRP A 75 3.92 -5.95 4.61
N MET A 76 2.63 -6.17 4.35
CA MET A 76 1.96 -7.44 4.58
C MET A 76 2.13 -8.44 3.44
N SER A 77 2.74 -8.03 2.31
CA SER A 77 2.85 -8.84 1.09
C SER A 77 1.48 -9.40 0.67
N THR A 78 0.51 -8.49 0.54
CA THR A 78 -0.92 -8.82 0.39
C THR A 78 -1.26 -9.42 -0.98
N ASN A 79 -0.71 -8.84 -2.05
CA ASN A 79 -0.99 -9.27 -3.41
C ASN A 79 -0.48 -10.70 -3.64
N ASN A 80 -1.35 -11.56 -4.17
CA ASN A 80 -1.06 -12.98 -4.45
C ASN A 80 -0.52 -13.75 -3.22
N SER A 81 -0.90 -13.31 -2.01
CA SER A 81 -0.36 -13.88 -0.77
C SER A 81 -0.77 -15.35 -0.60
N PRO A 82 0.19 -16.27 -0.39
CA PRO A 82 -0.12 -17.69 -0.14
C PRO A 82 -0.53 -17.96 1.31
N LYS A 83 -0.50 -16.95 2.19
CA LYS A 83 -0.72 -17.09 3.64
C LYS A 83 -2.16 -17.50 3.91
N ARG A 84 -2.32 -18.59 4.66
CA ARG A 84 -3.62 -19.18 5.00
C ARG A 84 -3.80 -19.34 6.51
N HIS A 85 -2.80 -19.87 7.19
CA HIS A 85 -2.84 -20.20 8.61
C HIS A 85 -1.96 -19.25 9.42
N TRP A 86 -2.26 -19.05 10.71
CA TRP A 86 -1.56 -18.09 11.58
C TRP A 86 -0.02 -18.26 11.59
N ASP A 87 0.45 -19.49 11.44
CA ASP A 87 1.88 -19.81 11.42
C ASP A 87 2.58 -19.40 10.11
N ASP A 88 1.83 -19.05 9.05
CA ASP A 88 2.37 -18.52 7.78
C ASP A 88 2.77 -17.04 7.86
N ARG A 89 2.43 -16.36 8.96
CA ARG A 89 2.75 -14.94 9.16
C ARG A 89 4.27 -14.74 9.32
N PRO A 90 4.80 -13.58 8.91
CA PRO A 90 6.18 -13.22 9.23
C PRO A 90 6.39 -13.12 10.75
N ARG A 91 7.53 -13.65 11.23
CA ARG A 91 7.91 -13.60 12.64
C ARG A 91 9.18 -12.79 12.82
N LEU A 92 9.32 -12.15 13.99
CA LEU A 92 10.46 -11.32 14.37
C LEU A 92 11.82 -12.05 14.26
N ASP A 93 11.83 -13.36 14.46
CA ASP A 93 13.03 -14.21 14.55
C ASP A 93 13.39 -14.91 13.23
N VAL A 94 12.67 -14.62 12.14
CA VAL A 94 12.88 -15.23 10.82
C VAL A 94 13.65 -14.28 9.90
N PHE A 95 14.71 -14.79 9.28
CA PHE A 95 15.42 -14.11 8.21
C PHE A 95 14.56 -14.11 6.93
N GLY A 96 14.58 -13.02 6.16
CA GLY A 96 13.78 -12.90 4.93
C GLY A 96 12.50 -12.07 5.08
N GLN A 97 12.37 -11.24 6.12
CA GLN A 97 11.21 -10.35 6.31
C GLN A 97 10.98 -9.39 5.11
N ALA A 98 12.01 -9.10 4.31
CA ALA A 98 11.86 -8.32 3.07
C ALA A 98 11.08 -9.07 1.97
N GLU A 99 11.04 -10.41 2.02
CA GLU A 99 10.36 -11.27 1.03
C GLU A 99 9.05 -11.84 1.59
N LEU A 100 9.04 -12.14 2.89
CA LEU A 100 7.90 -12.77 3.57
C LEU A 100 6.82 -11.78 4.01
N GLY A 101 7.18 -10.50 4.11
CA GLY A 101 6.43 -9.42 4.73
C GLY A 101 6.99 -9.02 6.10
N ALA A 102 6.66 -7.81 6.54
CA ALA A 102 6.96 -7.29 7.87
C ALA A 102 6.07 -7.96 8.94
N PRO A 103 6.65 -8.35 10.09
CA PRO A 103 5.89 -8.83 11.25
C PRO A 103 4.86 -7.82 11.77
N LEU A 104 3.74 -8.34 12.30
CA LEU A 104 2.67 -7.54 12.91
C LEU A 104 3.20 -6.62 14.02
N GLU A 105 4.14 -7.13 14.81
CA GLU A 105 4.72 -6.44 15.94
C GLU A 105 5.40 -5.14 15.52
N TYR A 106 6.11 -5.12 14.39
CA TYR A 106 6.72 -3.88 13.87
C TYR A 106 5.69 -2.90 13.32
N MET A 107 4.64 -3.38 12.65
CA MET A 107 3.57 -2.51 12.16
C MET A 107 2.85 -1.80 13.31
N VAL A 108 2.52 -2.53 14.38
CA VAL A 108 1.89 -1.97 15.57
C VAL A 108 2.85 -1.04 16.34
N GLU A 109 4.13 -1.41 16.49
CA GLU A 109 5.12 -0.56 17.13
C GLU A 109 5.23 0.79 16.43
N LEU A 110 5.31 0.80 15.10
CA LEU A 110 5.37 2.04 14.31
C LEU A 110 4.13 2.92 14.53
N CYS A 111 2.94 2.32 14.48
CA CYS A 111 1.68 3.01 14.73
C CYS A 111 1.60 3.59 16.14
N ASN A 112 2.05 2.85 17.16
CA ASN A 112 2.08 3.33 18.55
C ASN A 112 3.06 4.49 18.74
N LEU A 113 4.26 4.40 18.15
CA LEU A 113 5.28 5.45 18.25
C LEU A 113 4.82 6.79 17.67
N LEU A 114 4.08 6.74 16.56
CA LEU A 114 3.66 7.94 15.83
C LEU A 114 2.17 8.30 16.01
N GLN A 115 1.43 7.50 16.80
CA GLN A 115 -0.02 7.62 16.96
C GLN A 115 -0.78 7.58 15.62
N LEU A 116 -0.35 6.68 14.73
CA LEU A 116 -0.93 6.50 13.39
C LEU A 116 -1.95 5.38 13.40
N ARG A 117 -3.09 5.59 12.72
CA ARG A 117 -4.13 4.58 12.55
C ARG A 117 -3.62 3.50 11.59
N PRO A 118 -3.51 2.22 12.00
CA PRO A 118 -3.14 1.17 11.07
C PRO A 118 -4.31 0.84 10.14
N TRP A 119 -3.97 0.53 8.89
CA TRP A 119 -4.86 -0.09 7.92
C TRP A 119 -4.23 -1.39 7.45
N PHE A 120 -4.85 -2.50 7.87
CA PHE A 120 -4.38 -3.86 7.63
C PHE A 120 -5.18 -4.56 6.54
N ASN A 121 -4.48 -5.37 5.76
CA ASN A 121 -5.04 -6.15 4.66
C ASN A 121 -4.95 -7.64 5.00
N MET A 122 -6.08 -8.28 5.28
CA MET A 122 -6.10 -9.72 5.56
C MET A 122 -5.84 -10.50 4.26
N PRO A 123 -4.90 -11.48 4.23
CA PRO A 123 -4.63 -12.27 3.04
C PRO A 123 -5.90 -12.94 2.48
N HIS A 124 -6.04 -13.02 1.15
CA HIS A 124 -7.25 -13.57 0.53
C HIS A 124 -7.51 -15.05 0.87
N LEU A 125 -6.45 -15.81 1.21
CA LEU A 125 -6.55 -17.21 1.63
C LEU A 125 -6.64 -17.41 3.14
N ALA A 126 -6.55 -16.33 3.95
CA ALA A 126 -6.55 -16.42 5.40
C ALA A 126 -7.83 -17.09 5.91
N ASP A 127 -7.65 -18.13 6.74
CA ASP A 127 -8.74 -18.73 7.47
C ASP A 127 -9.18 -17.87 8.67
N ASP A 128 -10.31 -18.24 9.27
CA ASP A 128 -10.88 -17.46 10.38
C ASP A 128 -9.97 -17.44 11.61
N GLU A 129 -9.14 -18.48 11.82
CA GLU A 129 -8.18 -18.51 12.92
C GLU A 129 -7.05 -17.51 12.68
N TYR A 130 -6.51 -17.42 11.46
CA TYR A 130 -5.55 -16.38 11.09
C TYR A 130 -6.11 -15.00 11.39
N VAL A 131 -7.33 -14.72 10.92
CA VAL A 131 -7.99 -13.42 11.09
C VAL A 131 -8.19 -13.11 12.58
N ARG A 132 -8.68 -14.08 13.36
CA ARG A 132 -8.92 -13.95 14.80
C ARG A 132 -7.62 -13.68 15.57
N ARG A 133 -6.56 -14.44 15.31
CA ARG A 133 -5.26 -14.25 15.96
C ARG A 133 -4.61 -12.92 15.60
N PHE A 134 -4.77 -12.47 14.36
CA PHE A 134 -4.30 -11.15 13.95
C PHE A 134 -5.04 -10.05 14.71
N ALA A 135 -6.37 -10.14 14.78
CA ALA A 135 -7.20 -9.21 15.53
C ALA A 135 -6.86 -9.20 17.03
N GLU A 136 -6.62 -10.37 17.64
CA GLU A 136 -6.19 -10.51 19.05
C GLU A 136 -4.86 -9.78 19.28
N GLY A 137 -3.86 -10.04 18.41
CA GLY A 137 -2.57 -9.38 18.48
C GLY A 137 -2.68 -7.86 18.41
N VAL A 138 -3.50 -7.34 17.49
CA VAL A 138 -3.73 -5.89 17.36
C VAL A 138 -4.47 -5.33 18.58
N ARG A 139 -5.56 -5.96 19.03
CA ARG A 139 -6.30 -5.52 20.23
C ARG A 139 -5.39 -5.41 21.45
N ASP A 140 -4.52 -6.39 21.63
CA ASP A 140 -3.68 -6.51 22.83
C ASP A 140 -2.47 -5.57 22.82
N THR A 141 -2.04 -5.09 21.64
CA THR A 141 -0.78 -4.34 21.50
C THR A 141 -0.93 -2.93 20.91
N LEU A 142 -1.98 -2.65 20.13
CA LEU A 142 -2.23 -1.32 19.56
C LEU A 142 -2.77 -0.37 20.64
N ALA A 143 -2.26 0.86 20.67
CA ALA A 143 -2.70 1.89 21.59
C ALA A 143 -4.23 2.02 21.58
N PRO A 144 -4.90 2.01 22.76
CA PRO A 144 -6.36 1.86 22.85
C PRO A 144 -7.14 3.05 22.28
N SER A 145 -6.49 4.20 22.10
CA SER A 145 -7.07 5.39 21.46
C SER A 145 -7.11 5.32 19.94
N LEU A 146 -6.38 4.38 19.31
CA LEU A 146 -6.28 4.30 17.86
C LEU A 146 -7.38 3.39 17.29
N PRO A 147 -8.14 3.86 16.28
CA PRO A 147 -8.94 2.98 15.44
C PRO A 147 -8.06 2.19 14.47
N VAL A 148 -8.59 1.10 13.93
CA VAL A 148 -7.94 0.19 12.99
C VAL A 148 -8.82 -0.02 11.76
N TYR A 149 -8.27 0.23 10.58
CA TYR A 149 -8.94 -0.09 9.32
C TYR A 149 -8.66 -1.54 8.95
N VAL A 150 -9.71 -2.29 8.63
CA VAL A 150 -9.63 -3.71 8.29
C VAL A 150 -10.18 -3.92 6.89
N GLU A 151 -9.33 -4.40 5.99
CA GLU A 151 -9.64 -4.66 4.59
C GLU A 151 -9.38 -6.14 4.25
N TYR A 152 -10.29 -6.75 3.50
CA TYR A 152 -10.05 -8.07 2.91
C TYR A 152 -9.19 -7.95 1.64
N SER A 153 -7.95 -8.40 1.73
CA SER A 153 -6.95 -8.41 0.64
C SER A 153 -6.70 -7.01 0.04
N ASN A 154 -6.31 -6.97 -1.24
CA ASN A 154 -6.11 -5.76 -2.03
C ASN A 154 -6.75 -5.95 -3.41
N GLU A 155 -7.48 -4.94 -3.89
CA GLU A 155 -8.07 -4.88 -5.23
C GLU A 155 -8.68 -6.21 -5.71
N VAL A 156 -9.55 -6.82 -4.89
CA VAL A 156 -10.17 -8.10 -5.27
C VAL A 156 -11.02 -7.98 -6.54
N TRP A 157 -11.36 -6.76 -6.97
CA TRP A 157 -11.98 -6.45 -8.26
C TRP A 157 -11.01 -6.55 -9.45
N ASN A 158 -9.70 -6.53 -9.24
CA ASN A 158 -8.68 -6.47 -10.29
C ASN A 158 -8.26 -7.88 -10.74
N THR A 159 -8.68 -8.27 -11.95
CA THR A 159 -8.51 -9.63 -12.48
C THR A 159 -7.06 -10.01 -12.80
N LEU A 160 -6.10 -9.09 -12.64
CA LEU A 160 -4.68 -9.39 -12.76
C LEU A 160 -4.13 -10.16 -11.56
N PHE A 161 -4.85 -10.19 -10.43
CA PHE A 161 -4.38 -10.83 -9.21
C PHE A 161 -5.07 -12.17 -8.91
N ASP A 162 -4.36 -13.05 -8.22
CA ASP A 162 -4.85 -14.35 -7.78
C ASP A 162 -6.04 -14.21 -6.83
N GLN A 163 -6.04 -13.18 -5.96
CA GLN A 163 -7.16 -12.91 -5.07
C GLN A 163 -8.49 -12.68 -5.80
N ALA A 164 -8.46 -12.06 -6.99
CA ALA A 164 -9.66 -11.85 -7.80
C ALA A 164 -10.15 -13.18 -8.40
N SER A 165 -9.23 -14.00 -8.91
CA SER A 165 -9.55 -15.34 -9.42
C SER A 165 -10.13 -16.24 -8.32
N TYR A 166 -9.52 -16.23 -7.13
CA TYR A 166 -10.04 -16.96 -5.97
C TYR A 166 -11.45 -16.51 -5.59
N ALA A 167 -11.68 -15.20 -5.52
CA ALA A 167 -12.99 -14.65 -5.17
C ALA A 167 -14.07 -15.02 -6.21
N ARG A 168 -13.75 -14.97 -7.50
CA ARG A 168 -14.61 -15.45 -8.59
C ARG A 168 -14.99 -16.91 -8.39
N GLU A 169 -14.00 -17.78 -8.17
CA GLU A 169 -14.22 -19.23 -7.99
C GLU A 169 -15.11 -19.53 -6.78
N GLN A 170 -14.87 -18.87 -5.64
CA GLN A 170 -15.71 -19.07 -4.45
C GLN A 170 -17.13 -18.52 -4.66
N GLY A 171 -17.27 -17.35 -5.30
CA GLY A 171 -18.57 -16.78 -5.61
C GLY A 171 -19.42 -17.68 -6.51
N LEU A 172 -18.83 -18.24 -7.56
CA LEU A 172 -19.47 -19.21 -8.45
C LEU A 172 -19.83 -20.50 -7.71
N LYS A 173 -18.90 -21.02 -6.90
CA LYS A 173 -19.12 -22.25 -6.12
C LYS A 173 -20.27 -22.10 -5.10
N LEU A 174 -20.42 -20.92 -4.51
CA LEU A 174 -21.50 -20.59 -3.58
C LEU A 174 -22.81 -20.21 -4.29
N GLY A 175 -22.80 -20.10 -5.63
CA GLY A 175 -23.97 -19.72 -6.41
C GLY A 175 -24.40 -18.26 -6.22
N LEU A 176 -23.47 -17.36 -5.90
CA LEU A 176 -23.79 -15.95 -5.66
C LEU A 176 -24.22 -15.22 -6.94
N SER A 177 -23.66 -15.60 -8.09
CA SER A 177 -24.11 -15.19 -9.42
C SER A 177 -23.64 -16.22 -10.45
N SER A 178 -24.26 -16.25 -11.63
CA SER A 178 -23.76 -16.96 -12.80
C SER A 178 -22.82 -16.11 -13.66
N ASN A 179 -22.70 -14.81 -13.37
CA ASN A 179 -21.72 -13.93 -13.99
C ASN A 179 -20.42 -13.93 -13.17
N ASP A 180 -19.31 -14.26 -13.81
CA ASP A 180 -17.99 -14.37 -13.18
C ASP A 180 -17.58 -13.14 -12.36
N TYR A 181 -17.73 -11.94 -12.95
CA TYR A 181 -17.26 -10.71 -12.31
C TYR A 181 -18.19 -10.27 -11.18
N GLU A 182 -19.51 -10.43 -11.34
CA GLU A 182 -20.46 -10.20 -10.27
C GLU A 182 -20.24 -11.18 -9.10
N ALA A 183 -20.07 -12.48 -9.39
CA ALA A 183 -19.80 -13.50 -8.38
C ALA A 183 -18.54 -13.18 -7.57
N GLN A 184 -17.50 -12.66 -8.23
CA GLN A 184 -16.27 -12.17 -7.59
C GLN A 184 -16.54 -11.03 -6.59
N LEU A 185 -17.31 -10.02 -7.00
CA LEU A 185 -17.64 -8.86 -6.14
C LEU A 185 -18.55 -9.26 -4.97
N LEU A 186 -19.52 -10.14 -5.20
CA LEU A 186 -20.41 -10.62 -4.15
C LEU A 186 -19.68 -11.49 -3.13
N TYR A 187 -18.75 -12.34 -3.58
CA TYR A 187 -17.89 -13.10 -2.66
C TYR A 187 -16.98 -12.17 -1.86
N TYR A 188 -16.38 -11.17 -2.51
CA TYR A 188 -15.61 -10.13 -1.82
C TYR A 188 -16.43 -9.48 -0.70
N ALA A 189 -17.62 -8.97 -1.02
CA ALA A 189 -18.50 -8.31 -0.05
C ALA A 189 -18.81 -9.24 1.14
N ARG A 190 -19.20 -10.48 0.85
CA ARG A 190 -19.47 -11.50 1.87
C ARG A 190 -18.26 -11.79 2.76
N ARG A 191 -17.09 -12.04 2.17
CA ARG A 191 -15.90 -12.41 2.95
C ARG A 191 -15.36 -11.24 3.76
N THR A 192 -15.47 -10.01 3.26
CA THR A 192 -15.17 -8.79 4.04
C THR A 192 -16.08 -8.72 5.27
N THR A 193 -17.39 -8.94 5.12
CA THR A 193 -18.35 -8.97 6.24
C THR A 193 -17.98 -10.04 7.29
N GLU A 194 -17.65 -11.26 6.85
CA GLU A 194 -17.22 -12.34 7.76
C GLU A 194 -15.96 -11.97 8.55
N ILE A 195 -14.97 -11.36 7.89
CA ILE A 195 -13.73 -10.90 8.52
C ILE A 195 -14.01 -9.79 9.54
N LEU A 196 -14.82 -8.79 9.18
CA LEU A 196 -15.16 -7.68 10.08
C LEU A 196 -15.91 -8.17 11.32
N SER A 197 -16.84 -9.12 11.15
CA SER A 197 -17.53 -9.77 12.27
C SER A 197 -16.54 -10.43 13.26
N ILE A 198 -15.51 -11.14 12.77
CA ILE A 198 -14.46 -11.72 13.64
C ILE A 198 -13.70 -10.62 14.39
N TRP A 199 -13.31 -9.55 13.71
CA TRP A 199 -12.59 -8.44 14.34
C TRP A 199 -13.42 -7.75 15.42
N GLU A 200 -14.69 -7.45 15.13
CA GLU A 200 -15.61 -6.85 16.08
C GLU A 200 -15.87 -7.75 17.30
N GLU A 201 -16.00 -9.06 17.10
CA GLU A 201 -16.13 -10.04 18.18
C GLU A 201 -14.89 -10.03 19.09
N VAL A 202 -13.70 -10.02 18.50
CA VAL A 202 -12.42 -10.00 19.23
C VAL A 202 -12.24 -8.70 20.03
N PHE A 203 -12.62 -7.56 19.44
CA PHE A 203 -12.55 -6.25 20.10
C PHE A 203 -13.66 -6.06 21.15
N GLY A 204 -14.79 -6.75 21.01
CA GLY A 204 -15.87 -6.79 21.98
C GLY A 204 -16.41 -5.40 22.30
N LYS A 205 -16.20 -4.94 23.55
CA LYS A 205 -16.63 -3.59 23.99
C LYS A 205 -15.98 -2.45 23.21
N ASP A 206 -14.82 -2.72 22.59
CA ASP A 206 -14.05 -1.74 21.84
C ASP A 206 -14.28 -1.89 20.32
N ARG A 207 -15.36 -2.59 19.89
CA ARG A 207 -15.66 -2.84 18.47
C ARG A 207 -15.75 -1.58 17.61
N ASP A 208 -16.15 -0.45 18.18
CA ASP A 208 -16.22 0.84 17.47
C ASP A 208 -14.84 1.37 17.03
N ARG A 209 -13.74 0.74 17.47
CA ARG A 209 -12.39 1.00 16.95
C ARG A 209 -12.13 0.35 15.60
N VAL A 210 -12.88 -0.69 15.22
CA VAL A 210 -12.74 -1.38 13.94
C VAL A 210 -13.46 -0.56 12.89
N ILE A 211 -12.72 -0.14 11.85
CA ILE A 211 -13.26 0.60 10.71
C ILE A 211 -13.33 -0.37 9.52
N GLY A 212 -14.55 -0.74 9.14
CA GLY A 212 -14.83 -1.67 8.06
C GLY A 212 -14.64 -1.07 6.67
N VAL A 213 -13.68 -1.62 5.93
CA VAL A 213 -13.28 -1.13 4.61
C VAL A 213 -13.85 -2.03 3.50
N TYR A 214 -14.67 -1.44 2.64
CA TYR A 214 -15.12 -2.06 1.40
C TYR A 214 -14.50 -1.34 0.20
N ALA A 215 -13.58 -2.01 -0.50
CA ALA A 215 -12.79 -1.47 -1.61
C ALA A 215 -13.41 -1.80 -2.98
N ALA A 216 -13.42 -0.80 -3.87
CA ALA A 216 -14.03 -0.88 -5.18
C ALA A 216 -13.17 -0.19 -6.27
N HIS A 217 -13.50 -0.46 -7.53
CA HIS A 217 -12.79 0.10 -8.67
C HIS A 217 -13.25 1.55 -8.93
N SER A 218 -12.34 2.51 -8.83
CA SER A 218 -12.65 3.94 -8.96
C SER A 218 -13.34 4.32 -10.27
N ALA A 219 -12.88 3.75 -11.40
CA ALA A 219 -13.41 4.02 -12.73
C ALA A 219 -14.65 3.18 -13.09
N ASN A 220 -15.06 2.22 -12.26
CA ASN A 220 -16.24 1.40 -12.48
C ASN A 220 -17.19 1.46 -11.27
N ILE A 221 -18.07 2.46 -11.27
CA ILE A 221 -19.05 2.72 -10.20
C ILE A 221 -19.91 1.49 -9.88
N TRP A 222 -20.20 0.66 -10.88
CA TRP A 222 -21.01 -0.55 -10.68
C TRP A 222 -20.36 -1.50 -9.66
N THR A 223 -19.04 -1.52 -9.55
CA THR A 223 -18.35 -2.32 -8.52
C THR A 223 -18.72 -1.86 -7.11
N SER A 224 -18.69 -0.55 -6.86
CA SER A 224 -19.06 0.05 -5.58
C SER A 224 -20.51 -0.21 -5.23
N THR A 225 -21.43 0.01 -6.18
CA THR A 225 -22.87 -0.21 -5.92
C THR A 225 -23.17 -1.67 -5.65
N THR A 226 -22.59 -2.61 -6.42
CA THR A 226 -22.79 -4.06 -6.24
C THR A 226 -22.29 -4.54 -4.88
N ILE A 227 -21.08 -4.11 -4.48
CA ILE A 227 -20.53 -4.45 -3.16
C ILE A 227 -21.41 -3.90 -2.05
N LEU A 228 -21.73 -2.60 -2.06
CA LEU A 228 -22.43 -1.95 -0.95
C LEU A 228 -23.91 -2.33 -0.80
N SER A 229 -24.52 -2.91 -1.83
CA SER A 229 -25.89 -3.43 -1.78
C SER A 229 -25.97 -4.92 -1.44
N SER A 230 -24.83 -5.57 -1.18
CA SER A 230 -24.79 -6.97 -0.72
C SER A 230 -25.28 -7.10 0.72
N GLU A 231 -25.87 -8.26 1.03
CA GLU A 231 -26.40 -8.57 2.36
C GLU A 231 -25.32 -8.46 3.46
N GLY A 232 -25.69 -7.88 4.61
CA GLY A 232 -24.82 -7.70 5.78
C GLY A 232 -23.80 -6.56 5.66
N VAL A 233 -23.53 -6.03 4.47
CA VAL A 233 -22.52 -4.96 4.30
C VAL A 233 -22.88 -3.70 5.10
N GLY A 234 -24.16 -3.32 5.12
CA GLY A 234 -24.62 -2.14 5.87
C GLY A 234 -24.43 -2.20 7.38
N ASP A 235 -24.23 -3.40 7.95
CA ASP A 235 -24.04 -3.58 9.40
C ASP A 235 -22.56 -3.42 9.83
N HIS A 236 -21.64 -3.50 8.87
CA HIS A 236 -20.19 -3.56 9.10
C HIS A 236 -19.38 -2.52 8.32
N ALA A 237 -19.96 -1.89 7.29
CA ALA A 237 -19.27 -0.89 6.49
C ALA A 237 -19.21 0.46 7.20
N ASP A 238 -18.00 1.02 7.28
CA ASP A 238 -17.77 2.40 7.72
C ASP A 238 -17.32 3.29 6.55
N VAL A 239 -16.57 2.70 5.61
CA VAL A 239 -15.98 3.43 4.49
C VAL A 239 -16.07 2.65 3.17
N LEU A 240 -16.39 3.38 2.10
CA LEU A 240 -16.12 2.96 0.72
C LEU A 240 -14.71 3.39 0.36
N ALA A 241 -13.88 2.47 -0.10
CA ALA A 241 -12.51 2.73 -0.49
C ALA A 241 -12.32 2.62 -2.01
N ILE A 242 -11.60 3.55 -2.63
CA ILE A 242 -11.26 3.52 -4.06
C ILE A 242 -9.77 3.83 -4.31
N ALA A 243 -9.27 3.57 -5.52
CA ALA A 243 -7.96 4.03 -6.01
C ALA A 243 -8.10 5.12 -7.08
N PRO A 244 -8.15 6.42 -6.74
CA PRO A 244 -8.43 7.48 -7.70
C PRO A 244 -7.17 7.98 -8.41
N TYR A 245 -6.47 7.08 -9.12
CA TYR A 245 -5.32 7.47 -9.93
C TYR A 245 -5.69 8.42 -11.08
N PHE A 246 -4.71 9.19 -11.55
CA PHE A 246 -4.79 9.95 -12.80
C PHE A 246 -3.61 9.62 -13.73
N GLY A 247 -3.81 9.72 -15.03
CA GLY A 247 -2.77 9.56 -16.05
C GLY A 247 -2.59 8.15 -16.61
N ALA A 248 -3.31 7.15 -16.09
CA ALA A 248 -3.19 5.75 -16.51
C ALA A 248 -3.36 5.57 -18.02
N GLY A 249 -4.31 6.27 -18.62
CA GLY A 249 -4.59 6.19 -20.06
C GLY A 249 -3.44 6.68 -20.94
N LEU A 250 -2.46 7.44 -20.44
CA LEU A 250 -1.29 7.85 -21.24
C LEU A 250 -0.34 6.68 -21.49
N GLY A 251 -0.35 5.67 -20.62
CA GLY A 251 0.52 4.50 -20.68
C GLY A 251 -0.07 3.27 -21.36
N SER A 252 -1.26 3.38 -21.95
CA SER A 252 -1.94 2.24 -22.55
C SER A 252 -1.28 1.78 -23.85
N PRO A 253 -1.39 0.49 -24.22
CA PRO A 253 -0.82 -0.03 -25.47
C PRO A 253 -1.24 0.77 -26.72
N GLU A 254 -2.48 1.26 -26.74
CA GLU A 254 -3.06 2.00 -27.85
C GLU A 254 -2.45 3.41 -28.00
N ARG A 255 -1.94 3.98 -26.91
CA ARG A 255 -1.46 5.37 -26.87
C ARG A 255 0.05 5.47 -26.73
N ALA A 256 0.71 4.42 -26.24
CA ALA A 256 2.13 4.39 -25.91
C ALA A 256 3.04 4.94 -27.01
N GLU A 257 2.83 4.53 -28.27
CA GLU A 257 3.67 4.98 -29.39
C GLU A 257 3.55 6.49 -29.61
N ALA A 258 2.32 7.01 -29.69
CA ALA A 258 2.07 8.43 -29.89
C ALA A 258 2.58 9.27 -28.70
N VAL A 259 2.30 8.81 -27.47
CA VAL A 259 2.70 9.50 -26.23
C VAL A 259 4.22 9.50 -26.05
N SER A 260 4.92 8.45 -26.50
CA SER A 260 6.39 8.40 -26.42
C SER A 260 7.11 9.50 -27.22
N GLY A 261 6.41 10.15 -28.16
CA GLY A 261 6.90 11.30 -28.92
C GLY A 261 6.49 12.66 -28.36
N TRP A 262 5.77 12.71 -27.23
CA TRP A 262 5.29 13.96 -26.63
C TRP A 262 6.39 14.72 -25.90
N SER A 263 6.21 16.04 -25.77
CA SER A 263 6.94 16.84 -24.79
C SER A 263 6.30 16.68 -23.40
N THR A 264 7.04 17.05 -22.34
CA THR A 264 6.46 17.14 -21.00
C THR A 264 5.30 18.12 -20.94
N ASP A 265 5.31 19.19 -21.73
CA ASP A 265 4.19 20.14 -21.81
C ASP A 265 2.88 19.48 -22.28
N MET A 266 2.96 18.63 -23.31
CA MET A 266 1.79 17.89 -23.80
C MET A 266 1.28 16.89 -22.77
N VAL A 267 2.18 16.26 -22.00
CA VAL A 267 1.81 15.39 -20.88
C VAL A 267 1.04 16.19 -19.82
N PHE A 268 1.56 17.35 -19.40
CA PHE A 268 0.91 18.18 -18.39
C PHE A 268 -0.42 18.78 -18.84
N GLU A 269 -0.55 19.15 -20.12
CA GLU A 269 -1.83 19.58 -20.68
C GLU A 269 -2.89 18.47 -20.58
N ALA A 270 -2.53 17.24 -20.98
CA ALA A 270 -3.43 16.09 -20.91
C ALA A 270 -3.83 15.75 -19.47
N LEU A 271 -2.87 15.73 -18.54
CA LEU A 271 -3.12 15.42 -17.13
C LEU A 271 -3.95 16.52 -16.44
N SER A 272 -3.70 17.78 -16.75
CA SER A 272 -4.50 18.90 -16.21
C SER A 272 -5.96 18.78 -16.68
N GLY A 273 -6.18 18.43 -17.95
CA GLY A 273 -7.52 18.15 -18.47
C GLY A 273 -8.22 16.97 -17.78
N GLU A 274 -7.50 15.88 -17.56
CA GLU A 274 -8.02 14.69 -16.85
C GLU A 274 -8.37 14.99 -15.39
N VAL A 275 -7.45 15.62 -14.65
CA VAL A 275 -7.64 16.00 -13.24
C VAL A 275 -8.80 16.97 -13.07
N ALA A 276 -8.93 17.97 -13.96
CA ALA A 276 -10.05 18.92 -13.90
C ALA A 276 -11.39 18.35 -14.37
N GLY A 277 -11.36 17.29 -15.20
CA GLY A 277 -12.52 16.71 -15.87
C GLY A 277 -12.92 15.34 -15.35
N GLU A 278 -12.50 14.29 -16.05
CA GLU A 278 -12.93 12.91 -15.81
C GLU A 278 -12.59 12.43 -14.40
N ASN A 279 -11.35 12.61 -13.95
CA ASN A 279 -10.91 12.15 -12.62
C ASN A 279 -11.73 12.80 -11.50
N ARG A 280 -11.94 14.12 -11.55
CA ARG A 280 -12.81 14.84 -10.60
C ARG A 280 -14.26 14.33 -10.62
N SER A 281 -14.78 14.03 -11.81
CA SER A 281 -16.16 13.55 -11.97
C SER A 281 -16.34 12.16 -11.39
N LEU A 282 -15.37 11.26 -11.60
CA LEU A 282 -15.36 9.91 -11.02
C LEU A 282 -15.27 9.93 -9.50
N ILE A 283 -14.38 10.77 -8.93
CA ILE A 283 -14.28 10.95 -7.48
C ILE A 283 -15.62 11.39 -6.87
N ARG A 284 -16.30 12.36 -7.49
CA ARG A 284 -17.61 12.84 -7.03
C ARG A 284 -18.68 11.76 -7.10
N ALA A 285 -18.72 11.01 -8.20
CA ALA A 285 -19.70 9.94 -8.35
C ALA A 285 -19.50 8.83 -7.30
N GLN A 286 -18.26 8.49 -6.98
CA GLN A 286 -17.94 7.54 -5.90
C GLN A 286 -18.32 8.10 -4.52
N ALA A 287 -18.09 9.40 -4.28
CA ALA A 287 -18.51 10.05 -3.05
C ALA A 287 -20.05 10.06 -2.90
N ASP A 288 -20.78 10.21 -4.00
CA ASP A 288 -22.24 10.13 -4.01
C ASP A 288 -22.73 8.72 -3.65
N VAL A 289 -22.08 7.66 -4.17
CA VAL A 289 -22.36 6.28 -3.77
C VAL A 289 -22.09 6.07 -2.27
N ALA A 290 -20.93 6.48 -1.77
CA ALA A 290 -20.63 6.37 -0.34
C ALA A 290 -21.70 7.06 0.53
N ARG A 291 -22.10 8.29 0.15
CA ARG A 291 -23.11 9.07 0.87
C ARG A 291 -24.50 8.44 0.85
N GLN A 292 -24.90 7.79 -0.24
CA GLN A 292 -26.18 7.07 -0.32
C GLN A 292 -26.26 5.94 0.71
N HIS A 293 -25.11 5.37 1.10
CA HIS A 293 -25.01 4.34 2.13
C HIS A 293 -24.62 4.90 3.52
N GLY A 294 -24.54 6.22 3.68
CA GLY A 294 -24.13 6.84 4.95
C GLY A 294 -22.64 6.67 5.29
N LEU A 295 -21.82 6.27 4.31
CA LEU A 295 -20.40 5.98 4.48
C LEU A 295 -19.54 7.19 4.11
N LYS A 296 -18.31 7.19 4.60
CA LYS A 296 -17.26 8.08 4.08
C LYS A 296 -16.58 7.44 2.87
N LEU A 297 -16.01 8.29 2.01
CA LEU A 297 -15.14 7.84 0.92
C LEU A 297 -13.67 7.96 1.37
N VAL A 298 -12.90 6.88 1.27
CA VAL A 298 -11.45 6.85 1.53
C VAL A 298 -10.68 6.40 0.28
N ALA A 299 -9.42 6.79 0.15
CA ALA A 299 -8.53 6.30 -0.89
C ALA A 299 -7.61 5.23 -0.30
N TYR A 300 -7.69 3.99 -0.80
CA TYR A 300 -6.80 2.90 -0.34
C TYR A 300 -5.43 2.96 -1.01
N GLU A 301 -5.33 3.66 -2.12
CA GLU A 301 -4.10 4.09 -2.78
C GLU A 301 -4.44 5.22 -3.76
N GLY A 302 -3.45 5.85 -4.37
CA GLY A 302 -3.68 6.88 -5.38
C GLY A 302 -2.47 7.74 -5.66
N GLY A 303 -2.69 8.74 -6.50
CA GLY A 303 -1.67 9.62 -7.07
C GLY A 303 -1.64 9.53 -8.59
N GLN A 304 -0.46 9.73 -9.17
CA GLN A 304 -0.25 9.58 -10.61
C GLN A 304 -0.03 8.12 -11.01
N HIS A 305 -0.43 7.77 -12.22
CA HIS A 305 -0.23 6.45 -12.84
C HIS A 305 0.41 6.61 -14.23
N LEU A 306 1.52 7.35 -14.32
CA LEU A 306 2.36 7.43 -15.51
C LEU A 306 3.31 6.23 -15.59
N VAL A 307 2.77 5.09 -16.02
CA VAL A 307 3.53 3.88 -16.31
C VAL A 307 2.98 3.26 -17.59
N GLY A 308 3.84 2.65 -18.40
CA GLY A 308 3.35 1.80 -19.47
C GLY A 308 2.69 0.54 -18.89
N HIS A 309 1.65 0.03 -19.53
CA HIS A 309 1.06 -1.26 -19.15
C HIS A 309 0.68 -2.08 -20.40
N GLY A 310 0.47 -3.39 -20.22
CA GLY A 310 0.07 -4.28 -21.32
C GLY A 310 1.14 -4.42 -22.41
N GLY A 311 2.43 -4.32 -22.06
CA GLY A 311 3.57 -4.37 -22.96
C GLY A 311 4.23 -2.99 -23.18
N ALA A 312 3.48 -1.90 -22.98
CA ALA A 312 3.98 -0.53 -23.15
C ALA A 312 5.07 -0.15 -22.13
N GLU A 313 5.16 -0.84 -20.99
CA GLU A 313 6.25 -0.69 -20.03
C GLU A 313 7.64 -0.97 -20.62
N ASN A 314 7.71 -1.67 -21.76
CA ASN A 314 8.97 -1.97 -22.45
C ASN A 314 9.35 -0.90 -23.49
N ASN A 315 8.63 0.24 -23.52
CA ASN A 315 9.01 1.40 -24.31
C ASN A 315 9.90 2.34 -23.47
N ASP A 316 11.21 2.33 -23.74
CA ASP A 316 12.19 3.14 -23.00
C ASP A 316 11.96 4.65 -23.14
N LYS A 317 11.46 5.11 -24.30
CA LYS A 317 11.17 6.54 -24.53
C LYS A 317 9.98 6.99 -23.68
N LEU A 318 8.93 6.17 -23.65
CA LEU A 318 7.76 6.42 -22.81
C LEU A 318 8.14 6.45 -21.32
N THR A 319 8.94 5.46 -20.89
CA THR A 319 9.46 5.40 -19.51
C THR A 319 10.26 6.65 -19.17
N ALA A 320 11.21 7.05 -20.03
CA ALA A 320 12.01 8.26 -19.81
C ALA A 320 11.16 9.54 -19.75
N LEU A 321 10.14 9.66 -20.61
CA LEU A 321 9.20 10.78 -20.60
C LEU A 321 8.41 10.84 -19.29
N PHE A 322 7.89 9.71 -18.80
CA PHE A 322 7.12 9.64 -17.56
C PHE A 322 7.96 9.89 -16.31
N ILE A 323 9.23 9.48 -16.31
CA ILE A 323 10.20 9.83 -15.26
C ILE A 323 10.46 11.34 -15.27
N ALA A 324 10.69 11.93 -16.45
CA ALA A 324 10.89 13.37 -16.59
C ALA A 324 9.66 14.18 -16.11
N ALA A 325 8.46 13.73 -16.46
CA ALA A 325 7.21 14.36 -16.00
C ALA A 325 7.04 14.26 -14.47
N ASN A 326 7.39 13.14 -13.84
CA ASN A 326 7.29 12.99 -12.38
C ASN A 326 8.25 13.91 -11.59
N ARG A 327 9.42 14.21 -12.17
CA ARG A 327 10.43 15.12 -11.57
C ARG A 327 10.17 16.61 -11.88
N ASP A 328 9.24 16.91 -12.78
CA ASP A 328 8.88 18.29 -13.12
C ASP A 328 8.04 18.93 -11.99
N PRO A 329 8.32 20.18 -11.57
CA PRO A 329 7.58 20.87 -10.51
C PRO A 329 6.06 20.94 -10.73
N ARG A 330 5.59 20.91 -11.98
CA ARG A 330 4.17 20.91 -12.32
C ARG A 330 3.43 19.66 -11.81
N MET A 331 4.15 18.56 -11.54
CA MET A 331 3.56 17.38 -10.91
C MET A 331 3.04 17.69 -9.50
N GLY A 332 3.74 18.56 -8.76
CA GLY A 332 3.28 19.02 -7.45
C GLY A 332 1.96 19.79 -7.55
N VAL A 333 1.80 20.62 -8.59
CA VAL A 333 0.55 21.37 -8.84
C VAL A 333 -0.60 20.41 -9.10
N LEU A 334 -0.41 19.40 -9.95
CA LEU A 334 -1.44 18.38 -10.22
C LEU A 334 -1.83 17.60 -8.96
N TYR A 335 -0.87 17.25 -8.10
CA TYR A 335 -1.17 16.60 -6.82
C TYR A 335 -2.02 17.49 -5.91
N VAL A 336 -1.71 18.79 -5.83
CA VAL A 336 -2.53 19.74 -5.06
C VAL A 336 -3.95 19.81 -5.61
N ASP A 337 -4.12 19.93 -6.92
CA ASP A 337 -5.44 20.04 -7.54
C ASP A 337 -6.25 18.74 -7.42
N HIS A 338 -5.60 17.59 -7.60
CA HIS A 338 -6.20 16.28 -7.39
C HIS A 338 -6.66 16.08 -5.93
N LEU A 339 -5.80 16.38 -4.95
CA LEU A 339 -6.16 16.27 -3.52
C LEU A 339 -7.24 17.29 -3.12
N ARG A 340 -7.28 18.47 -3.74
CA ARG A 340 -8.41 19.40 -3.57
C ARG A 340 -9.71 18.83 -4.10
N ASN A 341 -9.71 18.24 -5.30
CA ASN A 341 -10.89 17.59 -5.86
C ASN A 341 -11.42 16.49 -4.92
N TRP A 342 -10.51 15.74 -4.30
CA TRP A 342 -10.84 14.73 -3.29
C TRP A 342 -11.54 15.34 -2.06
N TRP A 343 -10.95 16.38 -1.46
CA TRP A 343 -11.56 17.04 -0.29
C TRP A 343 -12.87 17.77 -0.63
N GLU A 344 -12.97 18.41 -1.79
CA GLU A 344 -14.20 19.05 -2.27
C GLU A 344 -15.35 18.06 -2.49
N ALA A 345 -15.05 16.81 -2.85
CA ALA A 345 -16.05 15.75 -2.97
C ALA A 345 -16.53 15.21 -1.61
N GLY A 346 -15.88 15.60 -0.51
CA GLY A 346 -16.14 15.10 0.83
C GLY A 346 -15.39 13.80 1.16
N GLY A 347 -14.26 13.54 0.50
CA GLY A 347 -13.37 12.45 0.87
C GLY A 347 -12.85 12.59 2.31
N ASP A 348 -12.48 11.46 2.91
CA ASP A 348 -11.72 11.33 4.17
C ASP A 348 -10.33 10.74 3.82
N VAL A 349 -9.68 9.99 4.70
CA VAL A 349 -8.33 9.39 4.52
C VAL A 349 -7.96 9.10 3.05
N TYR A 350 -6.83 9.67 2.63
CA TYR A 350 -6.20 9.40 1.34
C TYR A 350 -4.85 8.73 1.56
N ALA A 351 -4.78 7.41 1.37
CA ALA A 351 -3.52 6.69 1.31
C ALA A 351 -2.89 6.93 -0.07
N LEU A 352 -1.70 7.54 -0.10
CA LEU A 352 -0.90 7.62 -1.33
C LEU A 352 -0.10 6.33 -1.49
N PHE A 353 0.03 5.87 -2.73
CA PHE A 353 0.49 4.50 -3.01
C PHE A 353 1.86 4.17 -2.40
N SER A 354 2.85 5.06 -2.52
CA SER A 354 4.20 4.81 -1.98
C SER A 354 4.83 6.04 -1.35
N SER A 355 5.39 5.88 -0.15
CA SER A 355 6.13 6.94 0.54
C SER A 355 7.46 7.27 -0.16
N MET A 356 8.20 6.25 -0.60
CA MET A 356 9.52 6.43 -1.20
C MET A 356 9.89 5.24 -2.08
N SER A 357 10.29 5.50 -3.33
CA SER A 357 10.79 4.49 -4.25
C SER A 357 11.48 5.16 -5.42
N GLU A 358 12.56 4.56 -5.91
CA GLU A 358 13.17 4.98 -7.18
C GLU A 358 12.22 4.72 -8.36
N PRO A 359 12.28 5.57 -9.41
CA PRO A 359 11.52 5.35 -10.62
C PRO A 359 12.09 4.18 -11.43
N SER A 360 11.23 3.44 -12.10
CA SER A 360 11.63 2.40 -13.07
C SER A 360 10.60 2.29 -14.20
N LYS A 361 10.80 1.33 -15.11
CA LYS A 361 9.78 0.99 -16.11
C LYS A 361 8.46 0.51 -15.50
N TRP A 362 8.49 0.09 -14.23
CA TRP A 362 7.32 -0.31 -13.46
C TRP A 362 6.65 0.86 -12.72
N GLY A 363 7.11 2.09 -12.96
CA GLY A 363 6.47 3.33 -12.50
C GLY A 363 7.36 4.20 -11.61
N SER A 364 6.88 5.42 -11.38
CA SER A 364 7.52 6.46 -10.56
C SER A 364 6.64 6.78 -9.36
N TRP A 365 6.42 5.80 -8.49
CA TRP A 365 5.37 5.82 -7.47
C TRP A 365 5.67 6.74 -6.29
N GLY A 366 6.84 6.59 -5.69
CA GLY A 366 7.23 7.22 -4.42
C GLY A 366 7.04 8.73 -4.39
N LEU A 367 6.47 9.25 -3.30
CA LEU A 367 6.40 10.70 -3.07
C LEU A 367 7.79 11.35 -3.09
N GLN A 368 8.81 10.59 -2.66
CA GLN A 368 10.23 10.88 -2.80
C GLN A 368 10.93 9.71 -3.52
N GLU A 369 12.06 9.98 -4.16
CA GLU A 369 12.92 8.92 -4.70
C GLU A 369 13.99 8.49 -3.66
N TYR A 370 14.47 9.44 -2.86
CA TYR A 370 15.52 9.26 -1.86
C TYR A 370 15.20 9.97 -0.54
N GLU A 371 15.81 9.51 0.55
CA GLU A 371 15.67 10.17 1.86
C GLU A 371 16.34 11.54 1.86
N GLY A 372 15.60 12.56 2.28
CA GLY A 372 16.06 13.96 2.31
C GLY A 372 15.89 14.73 1.00
N ASP A 373 15.36 14.10 -0.07
CA ASP A 373 15.12 14.77 -1.35
C ASP A 373 13.92 15.74 -1.29
N ALA A 374 14.03 16.87 -1.98
CA ALA A 374 12.95 17.83 -2.17
C ALA A 374 12.18 17.47 -3.46
N HIS A 375 11.21 16.58 -3.34
CA HIS A 375 10.43 16.10 -4.48
C HIS A 375 9.07 16.81 -4.57
N ALA A 376 8.64 17.22 -5.78
CA ALA A 376 7.43 18.03 -5.98
C ALA A 376 6.15 17.37 -5.43
N LYS A 377 6.04 16.04 -5.58
CA LYS A 377 4.94 15.24 -5.01
C LYS A 377 4.92 15.32 -3.48
N TRP A 378 6.07 15.21 -2.83
CA TRP A 378 6.17 15.26 -1.38
C TRP A 378 5.79 16.64 -0.81
N GLU A 379 6.31 17.72 -1.41
CA GLU A 379 5.97 19.07 -0.99
C GLU A 379 4.48 19.40 -1.18
N ALA A 380 3.87 18.90 -2.26
CA ALA A 380 2.43 19.01 -2.47
C ALA A 380 1.65 18.35 -1.33
N VAL A 381 2.00 17.12 -0.97
CA VAL A 381 1.32 16.37 0.11
C VAL A 381 1.51 17.04 1.46
N ARG A 382 2.75 17.47 1.79
CA ARG A 382 3.05 18.20 3.03
C ARG A 382 2.23 19.47 3.19
N SER A 383 1.79 20.10 2.11
CA SER A 383 0.93 21.27 2.18
C SER A 383 -0.45 21.00 2.79
N PHE A 384 -0.89 19.74 2.83
CA PHE A 384 -2.15 19.29 3.45
C PHE A 384 -1.98 18.70 4.86
N LEU A 385 -0.76 18.43 5.32
CA LEU A 385 -0.49 17.79 6.63
C LEU A 385 -0.44 18.79 7.80
N ARG A 386 -1.10 19.95 7.68
CA ARG A 386 -1.00 21.05 8.65
C ARG A 386 -2.09 21.03 9.70
#